data_AF-A0A1X9SLC2-F1
#
_entry.id   AF-A0A1X9SLC2-F1
#
_cell.length_a   1.000
_cell.length_b   1.000
_cell.length_c   1.000
_cell.angle_alpha   90.00
_cell.angle_beta   90.00
_cell.angle_gamma   90.00
#
_symmetry.space_group_name_H-M   'P 1'
#
loop_
_entity.id
_entity.type
_entity.pdbx_description
1 polymer ?
#
loop_
_entity_poly.entity_id
_entity_poly.type
_entity_poly.pdbx_seq_one_letter_code
_entity_poly.pdbx_strand_id
1 'polypeptide(L)'
;MFNGLIREIGVVRSFDGKNLSIKATHKPNLGDSIAVNGACLSVTKIDKDGFVVELSSESANILALENYKNRVHIEPAMKIGDRIDGHLIQGHIDAIGVIRDIKRLASGVDFIIELPNEILHLIAKKGAIAVEGVSLTINDINSNLMRLTLIPISMKDTLFGEFQIGRRVHIESDILARYIDRILNSKNQTLTWQQADFYASIY
;
A
#
# COMPACT_ATOMS: atom_id res chain seq x y z
N MET A 1 -7.55 -1.52 -9.34
CA MET A 1 -7.09 -2.69 -8.56
C MET A 1 -5.76 -3.15 -9.10
N PHE A 2 -4.96 -3.74 -8.22
CA PHE A 2 -3.56 -4.14 -8.41
C PHE A 2 -3.38 -5.57 -7.90
N ASN A 3 -2.24 -6.21 -8.19
CA ASN A 3 -1.90 -7.54 -7.67
C ASN A 3 -0.65 -7.56 -6.79
N GLY A 4 0.03 -6.43 -6.63
CA GLY A 4 1.18 -6.27 -5.76
C GLY A 4 2.47 -6.80 -6.34
N LEU A 5 2.53 -6.91 -7.66
CA LEU A 5 3.76 -7.14 -8.40
C LEU A 5 4.25 -5.83 -8.99
N ILE A 6 5.32 -5.29 -8.40
CA ILE A 6 5.94 -4.06 -8.86
C ILE A 6 6.40 -4.24 -10.31
N ARG A 7 5.93 -3.34 -11.19
CA ARG A 7 6.24 -3.38 -12.62
C ARG A 7 7.43 -2.53 -12.98
N GLU A 8 7.62 -1.46 -12.25
CA GLU A 8 8.71 -0.53 -12.47
C GLU A 8 9.13 0.14 -11.17
N ILE A 9 10.41 0.49 -11.06
CA ILE A 9 10.89 1.43 -10.04
C ILE A 9 11.09 2.79 -10.71
N GLY A 10 10.20 3.73 -10.40
CA GLY A 10 10.27 5.09 -10.92
C GLY A 10 11.24 5.97 -10.14
N VAL A 11 11.60 7.12 -10.73
CA VAL A 11 12.42 8.15 -10.07
C VAL A 11 11.58 9.41 -9.85
N VAL A 12 11.47 9.84 -8.60
CA VAL A 12 10.75 11.07 -8.24
C VAL A 12 11.54 12.29 -8.70
N ARG A 13 10.89 13.17 -9.46
CA ARG A 13 11.45 14.46 -9.91
C ARG A 13 11.14 15.57 -8.93
N SER A 14 9.88 15.63 -8.50
CA SER A 14 9.38 16.64 -7.59
C SER A 14 8.12 16.14 -6.90
N PHE A 15 7.92 16.63 -5.68
CA PHE A 15 6.71 16.44 -4.92
C PHE A 15 6.42 17.72 -4.13
N ASP A 16 5.23 18.29 -4.31
CA ASP A 16 4.83 19.54 -3.67
C ASP A 16 3.82 19.34 -2.52
N GLY A 17 3.62 18.09 -2.08
CA GLY A 17 2.60 17.72 -1.10
C GLY A 17 1.28 17.26 -1.73
N LYS A 18 1.05 17.57 -3.02
CA LYS A 18 -0.16 17.23 -3.76
C LYS A 18 0.14 16.52 -5.08
N ASN A 19 1.02 17.08 -5.89
CA ASN A 19 1.43 16.58 -7.19
C ASN A 19 2.78 15.88 -7.08
N LEU A 20 2.84 14.64 -7.55
CA LEU A 20 4.04 13.83 -7.59
C LEU A 20 4.46 13.59 -9.04
N SER A 21 5.57 14.21 -9.45
CA SER A 21 6.16 14.01 -10.78
C SER A 21 7.16 12.87 -10.74
N ILE A 22 6.96 11.88 -11.62
CA ILE A 22 7.74 10.64 -11.65
C ILE A 22 8.28 10.41 -13.05
N LYS A 23 9.60 10.18 -13.14
CA LYS A 23 10.23 9.61 -14.32
C LYS A 23 9.97 8.11 -14.35
N ALA A 24 9.36 7.65 -15.43
CA ALA A 24 9.05 6.25 -15.65
C ALA A 24 9.05 5.91 -17.15
N THR A 25 9.29 4.65 -17.46
CA THR A 25 9.18 4.04 -18.79
C THR A 25 7.74 3.72 -19.13
N HIS A 26 6.92 3.39 -18.12
CA HIS A 26 5.49 3.18 -18.27
C HIS A 26 4.80 4.40 -18.90
N LYS A 27 3.89 4.15 -19.85
CA LYS A 27 3.15 5.16 -20.60
C LYS A 27 1.66 5.05 -20.26
N PRO A 28 1.18 5.79 -19.25
CA PRO A 28 -0.23 5.82 -18.91
C PRO A 28 -1.01 6.79 -19.80
N ASN A 29 -2.34 6.70 -19.73
CA ASN A 29 -3.27 7.71 -20.22
C ASN A 29 -3.66 8.66 -19.07
N LEU A 30 -4.22 9.81 -19.44
CA LEU A 30 -4.81 10.71 -18.45
C LEU A 30 -5.99 10.02 -17.76
N GLY A 31 -6.03 10.11 -16.43
CA GLY A 31 -7.04 9.47 -15.59
C GLY A 31 -6.73 8.01 -15.22
N ASP A 32 -5.67 7.40 -15.77
CA ASP A 32 -5.28 6.05 -15.36
C ASP A 32 -4.89 6.01 -13.88
N SER A 33 -5.27 4.93 -13.20
CA SER A 33 -4.87 4.67 -11.82
C SER A 33 -3.54 3.92 -11.76
N ILE A 34 -2.61 4.44 -10.96
CA ILE A 34 -1.29 3.87 -10.74
C ILE A 34 -1.03 3.78 -9.23
N ALA A 35 -0.65 2.60 -8.76
CA ALA A 35 -0.16 2.43 -7.40
C ALA A 35 1.29 2.94 -7.31
N VAL A 36 1.52 3.93 -6.46
CA VAL A 36 2.85 4.47 -6.15
C VAL A 36 3.17 4.20 -4.69
N ASN A 37 4.17 3.34 -4.45
CA ASN A 37 4.41 2.73 -3.13
C ASN A 37 3.12 2.14 -2.52
N GLY A 38 2.30 1.51 -3.37
CA GLY A 38 1.01 0.92 -3.01
C GLY A 38 -0.17 1.88 -3.05
N ALA A 39 0.02 3.19 -2.87
CA ALA A 39 -1.10 4.13 -2.88
C ALA A 39 -1.66 4.33 -4.30
N CYS A 40 -2.96 4.10 -4.50
CA CYS A 40 -3.66 4.33 -5.76
C CYS A 40 -3.79 5.83 -6.03
N LEU A 41 -3.11 6.31 -7.07
CA LEU A 41 -3.12 7.72 -7.47
C LEU A 41 -3.50 7.85 -8.95
N SER A 42 -4.13 8.98 -9.29
CA SER A 42 -4.63 9.24 -10.64
C SER A 42 -3.65 10.09 -11.44
N VAL A 43 -3.39 9.69 -12.70
CA VAL A 43 -2.54 10.44 -13.62
C VAL A 43 -3.24 11.73 -14.07
N THR A 44 -2.65 12.88 -13.77
CA THR A 44 -3.17 14.21 -14.11
C THR A 44 -2.39 14.90 -15.21
N LYS A 45 -1.15 14.46 -15.48
CA LYS A 45 -0.31 14.97 -16.57
C LYS A 45 0.60 13.87 -17.12
N ILE A 46 0.82 13.87 -18.43
CA ILE A 46 1.77 13.00 -19.11
C ILE A 46 2.96 13.84 -19.59
N ASP A 47 4.17 13.39 -19.29
CA ASP A 47 5.41 13.99 -19.77
C ASP A 47 6.14 13.02 -20.74
N LYS A 48 7.11 13.53 -21.50
CA LYS A 48 7.83 12.73 -22.52
C LYS A 48 8.47 11.46 -21.94
N ASP A 49 8.93 11.52 -20.71
CA ASP A 49 9.69 10.47 -20.01
C ASP A 49 9.18 10.27 -18.58
N GLY A 50 7.87 10.41 -18.38
CA GLY A 50 7.24 10.26 -17.08
C GLY A 50 5.79 10.71 -17.07
N PHE A 51 5.25 10.89 -15.87
CA PHE A 51 3.90 11.39 -15.65
C PHE A 51 3.81 12.05 -14.28
N VAL A 52 2.71 12.76 -14.04
CA VAL A 52 2.35 13.33 -12.74
C VAL A 52 1.10 12.65 -12.23
N VAL A 53 1.12 12.28 -10.96
CA VAL A 53 -0.06 11.81 -10.24
C VAL A 53 -0.44 12.80 -9.13
N GLU A 54 -1.72 12.86 -8.81
CA GLU A 54 -2.25 13.73 -7.76
C GLU A 54 -2.71 12.91 -6.54
N LEU A 55 -2.35 13.38 -5.34
CA LEU A 55 -2.81 12.87 -4.06
C LEU A 55 -4.04 13.66 -3.62
N SER A 56 -5.06 12.96 -3.12
CA SER A 56 -6.16 13.60 -2.39
C SER A 56 -5.69 14.07 -1.01
N SER A 57 -6.41 15.01 -0.42
CA SER A 57 -6.16 15.46 0.96
C SER A 57 -6.29 14.32 1.98
N GLU A 58 -7.20 13.38 1.73
CA GLU A 58 -7.38 12.19 2.57
C GLU A 58 -6.16 11.27 2.51
N SER A 59 -5.68 10.95 1.30
CA SER A 59 -4.48 10.14 1.11
C SER A 59 -3.26 10.82 1.74
N ALA A 60 -3.10 12.13 1.58
CA ALA A 60 -1.97 12.87 2.14
C ALA A 60 -1.86 12.77 3.68
N ASN A 61 -2.98 12.57 4.38
CA ASN A 61 -2.98 12.45 5.84
C ASN A 61 -2.53 11.08 6.36
N ILE A 62 -2.65 10.03 5.54
CA ILE A 62 -2.34 8.65 5.96
C ILE A 62 -0.96 8.23 5.43
N LEU A 63 -0.53 8.75 4.28
CA LEU A 63 0.69 8.32 3.61
C LEU A 63 1.97 8.84 4.30
N ALA A 64 3.03 8.05 4.22
CA ALA A 64 4.38 8.44 4.61
C ALA A 64 4.98 9.32 3.50
N LEU A 65 4.57 10.58 3.46
CA LEU A 65 4.93 11.52 2.39
C LEU A 65 6.45 11.69 2.20
N GLU A 66 7.24 11.47 3.25
CA GLU A 66 8.70 11.46 3.19
C GLU A 66 9.29 10.38 2.25
N ASN A 67 8.48 9.39 1.84
CA ASN A 67 8.86 8.32 0.92
C ASN A 67 8.67 8.70 -0.54
N TYR A 68 7.94 9.78 -0.85
CA TYR A 68 7.79 10.30 -2.21
C TYR A 68 9.00 11.15 -2.60
N LYS A 69 10.18 10.53 -2.55
CA LYS A 69 11.49 11.09 -2.94
C LYS A 69 12.35 9.99 -3.53
N ASN A 70 13.37 10.37 -4.30
CA ASN A 70 14.33 9.46 -4.92
C ASN A 70 13.65 8.40 -5.81
N ARG A 71 13.32 7.22 -5.27
CA ARG A 71 12.78 6.08 -6.01
C ARG A 71 11.48 5.61 -5.38
N VAL A 72 10.54 5.18 -6.22
CA VAL A 72 9.23 4.68 -5.80
C VAL A 72 8.85 3.43 -6.58
N HIS A 73 8.12 2.52 -5.95
CA HIS A 73 7.45 1.43 -6.65
C HIS A 73 6.33 1.97 -7.53
N ILE A 74 6.20 1.41 -8.72
CA ILE A 74 5.11 1.69 -9.66
C ILE A 74 4.45 0.38 -10.06
N GLU A 75 3.13 0.34 -9.92
CA GLU A 75 2.28 -0.71 -10.47
C GLU A 75 1.06 -0.06 -11.16
N PRO A 76 0.92 -0.17 -12.49
CA PRO A 76 -0.29 0.24 -13.19
C PRO A 76 -1.49 -0.64 -12.79
N ALA A 77 -2.71 -0.09 -12.88
CA ALA A 77 -3.91 -0.88 -12.64
C ALA A 77 -3.98 -2.09 -13.59
N MET A 78 -4.41 -3.21 -13.04
CA MET A 78 -4.56 -4.47 -13.78
C MET A 78 -5.62 -4.35 -14.89
N LYS A 79 -5.38 -5.03 -16.00
CA LYS A 79 -6.37 -5.21 -17.06
C LYS A 79 -7.25 -6.43 -16.78
N ILE A 80 -8.45 -6.41 -17.35
CA ILE A 80 -9.31 -7.59 -17.36
C ILE A 80 -8.58 -8.72 -18.11
N GLY A 81 -8.51 -9.89 -17.47
CA GLY A 81 -7.80 -11.06 -18.01
C GLY A 81 -6.35 -11.19 -17.54
N ASP A 82 -5.81 -10.21 -16.81
CA ASP A 82 -4.47 -10.33 -16.22
C ASP A 82 -4.45 -11.40 -15.12
N ARG A 83 -3.28 -12.01 -14.94
CA ARG A 83 -3.03 -12.93 -13.83
C ARG A 83 -2.94 -12.17 -12.51
N ILE A 84 -3.47 -12.78 -11.44
CA ILE A 84 -3.28 -12.34 -10.05
C ILE A 84 -2.26 -13.29 -9.42
N ASP A 85 -0.97 -12.98 -9.56
CA ASP A 85 0.09 -13.82 -8.98
C ASP A 85 0.38 -13.48 -7.51
N GLY A 86 0.01 -12.28 -7.05
CA GLY A 86 -0.02 -11.88 -5.64
C GLY A 86 -1.42 -12.03 -5.03
N HIS A 87 -1.97 -10.95 -4.51
CA HIS A 87 -3.36 -10.88 -4.01
C HIS A 87 -4.04 -9.60 -4.48
N LEU A 88 -5.36 -9.50 -4.31
CA LEU A 88 -6.11 -8.31 -4.73
C LEU A 88 -5.79 -7.13 -3.81
N ILE A 89 -5.22 -6.09 -4.41
CA ILE A 89 -4.84 -4.83 -3.77
C ILE A 89 -5.70 -3.71 -4.37
N GLN A 90 -6.26 -2.86 -3.53
CA GLN A 90 -7.02 -1.68 -3.95
C GLN A 90 -6.11 -0.47 -4.13
N GLY A 91 -5.01 -0.41 -3.40
CA GLY A 91 -4.13 0.73 -3.28
C GLY A 91 -4.65 1.75 -2.26
N HIS A 92 -5.40 1.27 -1.28
CA HIS A 92 -5.98 2.06 -0.19
C HIS A 92 -5.23 1.73 1.09
N ILE A 93 -4.24 2.55 1.41
CA ILE A 93 -3.35 2.35 2.55
C ILE A 93 -4.15 2.48 3.85
N ASP A 94 -4.10 1.44 4.67
CA ASP A 94 -4.80 1.39 5.96
C ASP A 94 -3.99 2.09 7.05
N ALA A 95 -2.67 1.93 7.02
CA ALA A 95 -1.79 2.41 8.08
C ALA A 95 -0.35 2.57 7.64
N ILE A 96 0.43 3.19 8.52
CA ILE A 96 1.89 3.26 8.42
C ILE A 96 2.53 2.29 9.42
N GLY A 97 3.27 1.32 8.88
CA GLY A 97 4.15 0.47 9.68
C GLY A 97 5.54 1.10 9.82
N VAL A 98 6.33 0.62 10.79
CA VAL A 98 7.73 1.03 10.99
C VAL A 98 8.63 -0.20 10.99
N ILE A 99 9.65 -0.21 10.14
CA ILE A 99 10.65 -1.30 10.15
C ILE A 99 11.46 -1.20 11.44
N ARG A 100 11.36 -2.20 12.31
CA ARG A 100 12.08 -2.27 13.59
C ARG A 100 13.34 -3.11 13.51
N ASP A 101 13.38 -4.09 12.61
CA ASP A 101 14.54 -4.96 12.47
C ASP A 101 14.63 -5.53 11.06
N ILE A 102 15.86 -5.81 10.61
CA ILE A 102 16.17 -6.44 9.32
C ILE A 102 17.24 -7.52 9.56
N LYS A 103 16.88 -8.79 9.36
CA LYS A 103 17.78 -9.94 9.60
C LYS A 103 18.08 -10.69 8.32
N ARG A 104 19.36 -10.80 7.97
CA ARG A 104 19.79 -11.64 6.85
C ARG A 104 19.76 -13.11 7.28
N LEU A 105 19.09 -13.92 6.47
CA LEU A 105 19.04 -15.38 6.61
C LEU A 105 19.74 -16.03 5.41
N ALA A 106 20.00 -17.33 5.48
CA ALA A 106 20.56 -18.07 4.35
C ALA A 106 19.62 -18.06 3.12
N SER A 107 18.31 -18.05 3.34
CA SER A 107 17.29 -18.17 2.28
C SER A 107 16.59 -16.86 1.91
N GLY A 108 16.94 -15.74 2.54
CA GLY A 108 16.23 -14.47 2.35
C GLY A 108 16.57 -13.43 3.40
N VAL A 109 15.72 -12.41 3.51
CA VAL A 109 15.86 -11.35 4.49
C VAL A 109 14.55 -11.18 5.24
N ASP A 110 14.61 -11.29 6.56
CA ASP A 110 13.49 -11.01 7.45
C ASP A 110 13.38 -9.52 7.70
N PHE A 111 12.17 -9.00 7.56
CA PHE A 111 11.77 -7.66 7.97
C PHE A 111 10.78 -7.79 9.12
N ILE A 112 11.07 -7.11 10.23
CA ILE A 112 10.17 -6.98 11.37
C ILE A 112 9.57 -5.59 11.32
N ILE A 113 8.26 -5.51 11.12
CA ILE A 113 7.51 -4.28 10.95
C ILE A 113 6.55 -4.13 12.11
N GLU A 114 6.69 -3.04 12.86
CA GLU A 114 5.71 -2.65 13.85
C GLU A 114 4.50 -2.01 13.16
N LEU A 115 3.32 -2.48 13.54
CA LEU A 115 2.03 -2.00 13.04
C LEU A 115 1.30 -1.23 14.15
N PRO A 116 0.47 -0.24 13.80
CA PRO A 116 -0.39 0.40 14.78
C PRO A 116 -1.55 -0.53 15.18
N ASN A 117 -2.04 -0.37 16.40
CA ASN A 117 -2.99 -1.31 17.01
C ASN A 117 -4.31 -1.37 16.25
N GLU A 118 -4.74 -0.26 15.64
CA GLU A 118 -6.01 -0.18 14.92
C GLU A 118 -6.11 -1.17 13.76
N ILE A 119 -5.01 -1.60 13.12
CA ILE A 119 -5.08 -2.53 11.98
C ILE A 119 -4.81 -3.99 12.34
N LEU A 120 -4.40 -4.30 13.58
CA LEU A 120 -3.96 -5.65 13.94
C LEU A 120 -5.03 -6.71 13.75
N HIS A 121 -6.30 -6.35 13.89
CA HIS A 121 -7.44 -7.26 13.68
C HIS A 121 -7.60 -7.70 12.21
N LEU A 122 -6.95 -7.00 11.26
CA LEU A 122 -6.93 -7.32 9.83
C LEU A 122 -5.71 -8.19 9.44
N ILE A 123 -4.79 -8.45 10.36
CA ILE A 123 -3.50 -9.09 10.09
C ILE A 123 -3.52 -10.52 10.62
N ALA A 124 -3.37 -11.48 9.72
CA ALA A 124 -3.37 -12.90 10.05
C ALA A 124 -2.05 -13.58 9.67
N LYS A 125 -1.53 -14.44 10.54
CA LYS A 125 -0.40 -15.33 10.21
C LYS A 125 -0.75 -16.18 8.98
N LYS A 126 0.18 -16.24 8.02
CA LYS A 126 -0.01 -16.83 6.67
C LYS A 126 -1.04 -16.12 5.78
N GLY A 127 -1.58 -14.98 6.22
CA GLY A 127 -2.38 -14.10 5.38
C GLY A 127 -1.52 -13.31 4.38
N ALA A 128 -2.21 -12.69 3.42
CA ALA A 128 -1.62 -11.76 2.48
C ALA A 128 -1.58 -10.34 3.07
N ILE A 129 -0.58 -9.56 2.68
CA ILE A 129 -0.47 -8.14 3.02
C ILE A 129 0.28 -7.41 1.92
N ALA A 130 -0.08 -6.15 1.69
CA ALA A 130 0.67 -5.25 0.82
C ALA A 130 1.57 -4.33 1.67
N VAL A 131 2.86 -4.31 1.39
CA VAL A 131 3.81 -3.37 2.00
C VAL A 131 4.49 -2.56 0.91
N GLU A 132 4.28 -1.24 0.93
CA GLU A 132 4.70 -0.33 -0.15
C GLU A 132 4.21 -0.79 -1.54
N GLY A 133 3.04 -1.44 -1.59
CA GLY A 133 2.46 -2.02 -2.79
C GLY A 133 2.98 -3.42 -3.16
N VAL A 134 3.93 -3.98 -2.43
CA VAL A 134 4.42 -5.34 -2.69
C VAL A 134 3.55 -6.36 -1.98
N SER A 135 2.98 -7.31 -2.73
CA SER A 135 2.23 -8.43 -2.18
C SER A 135 3.16 -9.42 -1.48
N LEU A 136 2.96 -9.62 -0.19
CA LEU A 136 3.79 -10.47 0.67
C LEU A 136 2.93 -11.41 1.53
N THR A 137 3.54 -12.48 2.01
CA THR A 137 2.92 -13.40 2.97
C THR A 137 3.41 -13.09 4.38
N ILE A 138 2.48 -12.98 5.32
CA ILE A 138 2.80 -12.78 6.74
C ILE A 138 3.37 -14.09 7.30
N ASN A 139 4.65 -14.08 7.67
CA ASN A 139 5.28 -15.27 8.24
C ASN A 139 4.89 -15.49 9.70
N ASP A 140 4.83 -14.39 10.47
CA ASP A 140 4.40 -14.39 11.86
C ASP A 140 3.88 -13.02 12.29
N ILE A 141 3.12 -12.99 13.37
CA ILE A 141 2.66 -11.77 14.04
C ILE A 141 2.75 -12.02 15.54
N ASN A 142 3.44 -11.15 16.28
CA ASN A 142 3.52 -11.21 17.74
C ASN A 142 3.24 -9.82 18.30
N SER A 143 2.17 -9.69 19.08
CA SER A 143 1.65 -8.40 19.50
C SER A 143 1.43 -7.51 18.27
N ASN A 144 2.16 -6.41 18.14
CA ASN A 144 2.09 -5.51 17.00
C ASN A 144 3.28 -5.64 16.03
N LEU A 145 4.14 -6.66 16.18
CA LEU A 145 5.31 -6.90 15.34
C LEU A 145 5.02 -7.99 14.32
N MET A 146 4.90 -7.59 13.06
CA MET A 146 4.73 -8.47 11.91
C MET A 146 6.09 -8.87 11.35
N ARG A 147 6.27 -10.16 11.04
CA ARG A 147 7.45 -10.68 10.35
C ARG A 147 7.14 -11.07 8.92
N LEU A 148 7.94 -10.55 8.00
CA LEU A 148 7.95 -10.89 6.58
C LEU A 148 9.33 -11.43 6.20
N THR A 149 9.38 -12.48 5.39
CA THR A 149 10.61 -13.03 4.82
C THR A 149 10.62 -12.79 3.32
N LEU A 150 11.51 -11.93 2.84
CA LEU A 150 11.67 -11.64 1.42
C LEU A 150 12.74 -12.54 0.80
N ILE A 151 12.39 -13.14 -0.33
CA ILE A 151 13.30 -13.95 -1.15
C ILE A 151 14.20 -13.05 -2.02
N PRO A 152 15.35 -13.56 -2.51
CA PRO A 152 16.31 -12.75 -3.26
C PRO A 152 15.73 -12.02 -4.49
N ILE A 153 14.79 -12.64 -5.21
CA ILE A 153 14.18 -12.00 -6.39
C ILE A 153 13.30 -10.80 -5.97
N SER A 154 12.50 -10.93 -4.91
CA SER A 154 11.71 -9.80 -4.37
C SER A 154 12.62 -8.69 -3.86
N MET A 155 13.75 -9.03 -3.23
CA MET A 155 14.74 -8.03 -2.78
C MET A 155 15.37 -7.25 -3.95
N LYS A 156 15.53 -7.90 -5.11
CA LYS A 156 16.12 -7.32 -6.32
C LYS A 156 15.10 -6.46 -7.10
N ASP A 157 13.88 -6.95 -7.23
CA ASP A 157 12.87 -6.35 -8.10
C ASP A 157 12.02 -5.29 -7.36
N THR A 158 12.33 -5.03 -6.09
CA THR A 158 11.69 -4.01 -5.25
C THR A 158 12.74 -3.16 -4.53
N LEU A 159 12.29 -2.10 -3.86
CA LEU A 159 13.10 -1.20 -3.05
C LEU A 159 13.43 -1.76 -1.66
N PHE A 160 12.97 -2.97 -1.31
CA PHE A 160 13.27 -3.57 0.00
C PHE A 160 14.78 -3.72 0.24
N GLY A 161 15.60 -3.87 -0.81
CA GLY A 161 17.06 -3.85 -0.70
C GLY A 161 17.66 -2.53 -0.20
N GLU A 162 16.91 -1.42 -0.29
CA GLU A 162 17.31 -0.09 0.13
C GLU A 162 16.71 0.33 1.49
N PHE A 163 15.76 -0.45 2.00
CA PHE A 163 15.05 -0.11 3.23
C PHE A 163 15.96 -0.26 4.45
N GLN A 164 15.76 0.62 5.42
CA GLN A 164 16.54 0.71 6.65
C GLN A 164 15.62 0.65 7.87
N ILE A 165 16.19 0.25 9.01
CA ILE A 165 15.50 0.32 10.30
C ILE A 165 15.07 1.76 10.56
N GLY A 166 13.84 1.93 11.07
CA GLY A 166 13.19 3.22 11.29
C GLY A 166 12.40 3.74 10.09
N ARG A 167 12.53 3.13 8.90
CA ARG A 167 11.71 3.52 7.74
C ARG A 167 10.23 3.25 8.02
N ARG A 168 9.41 4.27 7.76
CA ARG A 168 7.96 4.17 7.68
C ARG A 168 7.54 3.55 6.35
N VAL A 169 6.61 2.62 6.37
CA VAL A 169 6.14 1.89 5.18
C VAL A 169 4.61 1.90 5.10
N HIS A 170 4.06 2.07 3.90
CA HIS A 170 2.63 1.93 3.65
C HIS A 170 2.19 0.49 3.84
N ILE A 171 1.12 0.28 4.60
CA ILE A 171 0.51 -1.02 4.85
C ILE A 171 -0.91 -1.02 4.31
N GLU A 172 -1.23 -2.00 3.49
CA GLU A 172 -2.60 -2.30 3.07
C GLU A 172 -2.90 -3.77 3.40
N SER A 173 -3.97 -3.98 4.18
CA SER A 173 -4.45 -5.30 4.54
C SER A 173 -5.16 -5.96 3.36
N ASP A 174 -5.28 -7.28 3.41
CA ASP A 174 -6.12 -8.02 2.47
C ASP A 174 -7.56 -7.46 2.49
N ILE A 175 -8.11 -7.23 1.30
CA ILE A 175 -9.49 -6.76 1.11
C ILE A 175 -10.50 -7.73 1.76
N LEU A 176 -10.21 -9.03 1.76
CA LEU A 176 -11.06 -10.04 2.40
C LEU A 176 -11.13 -9.84 3.91
N ALA A 177 -10.00 -9.47 4.54
CA ALA A 177 -9.96 -9.20 5.97
C ALA A 177 -10.86 -8.01 6.33
N ARG A 178 -10.84 -6.92 5.53
CA ARG A 178 -11.70 -5.74 5.76
C ARG A 178 -13.18 -6.09 5.72
N TYR A 179 -13.62 -6.84 4.71
CA TYR A 179 -15.01 -7.23 4.59
C TYR A 179 -15.45 -8.20 5.68
N ILE A 180 -14.60 -9.16 6.05
CA ILE A 180 -14.89 -10.10 7.15
C ILE A 180 -15.00 -9.33 8.46
N ASP A 181 -14.07 -8.43 8.76
CA ASP A 181 -14.12 -7.60 9.96
C ASP A 181 -15.41 -6.78 10.02
N ARG A 182 -15.76 -6.09 8.93
CA ARG A 182 -17.01 -5.33 8.84
C ARG A 182 -18.24 -6.21 9.09
N ILE A 183 -18.29 -7.42 8.53
CA ILE A 183 -19.40 -8.35 8.73
C ILE A 183 -19.50 -8.81 10.19
N LEU A 184 -18.37 -9.12 10.82
CA LEU A 184 -18.34 -9.55 12.23
C LEU A 184 -18.73 -8.41 13.18
N ASN A 185 -18.29 -7.19 12.90
CA ASN A 185 -18.56 -6.00 13.72
C ASN A 185 -19.92 -5.35 13.45
N SER A 186 -20.56 -5.64 12.30
CA SER A 186 -21.88 -5.10 11.93
C SER A 186 -23.04 -5.65 12.78
N LYS A 187 -22.84 -6.79 13.47
CA LYS A 187 -23.94 -7.53 14.12
C LYS A 187 -24.60 -6.86 15.33
N ASN A 188 -24.23 -5.63 15.73
CA ASN A 188 -24.77 -4.98 16.94
C ASN A 188 -25.04 -3.46 16.84
N GLN A 189 -25.15 -2.86 15.66
CA GLN A 189 -25.44 -1.42 15.57
C GLN A 189 -26.94 -1.14 15.38
N THR A 190 -27.64 -0.87 16.47
CA THR A 190 -28.96 -0.20 16.41
C THR A 190 -28.73 1.26 16.03
N LEU A 191 -29.43 1.72 14.99
CA LEU A 191 -29.33 3.10 14.53
C LEU A 191 -29.82 4.05 15.63
N THR A 192 -28.98 4.99 16.06
CA THR A 192 -29.41 6.02 17.01
C THR A 192 -30.24 7.09 16.30
N TRP A 193 -31.13 7.77 17.03
CA TRP A 193 -31.90 8.89 16.47
C TRP A 193 -31.01 10.02 15.94
N GLN A 194 -29.88 10.31 16.60
CA GLN A 194 -28.90 11.29 16.10
C GLN A 194 -28.27 10.86 14.76
N GLN A 195 -28.00 9.57 14.58
CA GLN A 195 -27.53 9.06 13.29
C GLN A 195 -28.63 9.13 12.25
N ALA A 196 -29.88 8.83 12.61
CA ALA A 196 -31.03 8.96 11.70
C ALA A 196 -31.20 10.41 11.21
N ASP A 197 -31.18 11.38 12.14
CA ASP A 197 -31.29 12.80 11.82
C ASP A 197 -30.10 13.27 10.96
N PHE A 198 -28.88 12.83 11.27
CA PHE A 198 -27.71 13.11 10.45
C PHE A 198 -27.88 12.57 9.03
N TYR A 199 -28.25 11.30 8.86
CA TYR A 199 -28.45 10.73 7.51
C TYR A 199 -29.60 11.39 6.76
N ALA A 200 -30.67 11.79 7.44
CA ALA A 200 -31.78 12.53 6.85
C ALA A 200 -31.36 13.94 6.40
N SER A 201 -30.33 14.54 7.01
CA SER A 201 -29.83 15.87 6.63
C SER A 201 -28.90 15.90 5.42
N ILE A 202 -28.42 14.73 4.97
CA ILE A 202 -27.51 14.60 3.82
C ILE A 202 -28.29 14.54 2.49
N TYR A 203 -29.61 14.32 2.55
CA TYR A 203 -30.53 14.26 1.41
C TYR A 203 -31.59 15.35 1.50
#